data_AF-A0A944N090-F1
#
_entry.id   AF-A0A944N090-F1
#
_cell.length_a   1.000
_cell.length_b   1.000
_cell.length_c   1.000
_cell.angle_alpha   90.00
_cell.angle_beta   90.00
_cell.angle_gamma   90.00
#
_symmetry.space_group_name_H-M   'P 1'
#
loop_
_entity.id
_entity.type
_entity.pdbx_description
1 polymer ?
#
loop_
_entity_poly.entity_id
_entity_poly.type
_entity_poly.pdbx_seq_one_letter_code
_entity_poly.pdbx_strand_id
1 'polypeptide(L)'
;MRIYIFLLALLTLAGCAVKPVETVYHEQEDVTRYTTKPFITETGGKEIELVAVKECSGKVICMDQDIKLTVKHAGRFSFLKGKDLLLETEQGSINLNERDYSKSYNVQSKAKDGTSGVLSEQFLIWVSEAEFRKAAHAEKASLDVGEHSFTLSTEGREPWQILLDAEKVLAIMGEEQQREYGQYPHDNKDKKKLDLREKRLVSEAAESTWELVKDSKSPEDFRFFLEQFPNSPFAVPAKLKLKQLERDKD
;
A
#
# COMPACT_ATOMS: atom_id res chain seq x y z
N MET A 1 33.75 -29.78 46.94
CA MET A 1 32.90 -30.51 45.99
C MET A 1 31.65 -29.67 45.76
N ARG A 2 31.43 -29.19 44.52
CA ARG A 2 30.24 -29.48 43.68
C ARG A 2 28.94 -28.83 44.21
N ILE A 3 28.20 -27.95 43.53
CA ILE A 3 28.00 -27.71 42.09
C ILE A 3 27.40 -26.30 41.95
N TYR A 4 27.90 -25.51 41.01
CA TYR A 4 27.22 -24.31 40.50
C TYR A 4 26.13 -24.76 39.53
N ILE A 5 24.86 -24.41 39.78
CA ILE A 5 23.80 -24.51 38.77
C ILE A 5 23.51 -23.08 38.30
N PHE A 6 24.18 -22.69 37.21
CA PHE A 6 23.76 -21.55 36.40
C PHE A 6 22.58 -22.02 35.52
N LEU A 7 21.37 -21.61 35.88
CA LEU A 7 20.20 -21.71 35.00
C LEU A 7 20.25 -20.51 34.04
N LEU A 8 20.84 -20.73 32.87
CA LEU A 8 20.80 -19.79 31.75
C LEU A 8 19.40 -19.89 31.12
N ALA A 9 18.48 -19.04 31.55
CA ALA A 9 17.20 -18.85 30.88
C ALA A 9 17.45 -18.07 29.58
N LEU A 10 17.59 -18.79 28.47
CA LEU A 10 17.51 -18.24 27.13
C LEU A 10 16.08 -17.74 26.91
N LEU A 11 15.84 -16.45 27.18
CA LEU A 11 14.70 -15.74 26.62
C LEU A 11 14.92 -15.63 25.10
N THR A 12 14.39 -16.58 24.35
CA THR A 12 14.10 -16.37 22.94
C THR A 12 12.85 -15.52 22.87
N LEU A 13 13.04 -14.19 22.91
CA LEU A 13 12.04 -13.27 22.39
C LEU A 13 11.93 -13.56 20.90
N ALA A 14 11.02 -14.46 20.51
CA ALA A 14 10.47 -14.49 19.17
C ALA A 14 9.70 -13.17 18.99
N GLY A 15 10.43 -12.07 18.78
CA GLY A 15 9.84 -10.82 18.34
C GLY A 15 9.09 -11.13 17.05
N CYS A 16 7.84 -10.72 16.96
CA CYS A 16 7.08 -10.76 15.71
C CYS A 16 7.86 -9.94 14.66
N ALA A 17 8.77 -10.59 13.94
CA ALA A 17 9.46 -9.98 12.83
C ALA A 17 8.39 -9.63 11.79
N VAL A 18 8.22 -8.34 11.53
CA VAL A 18 7.30 -7.86 10.50
C VAL A 18 7.73 -8.50 9.19
N LYS A 19 6.83 -9.30 8.59
CA LYS A 19 7.11 -10.01 7.34
C LYS A 19 7.48 -9.02 6.25
N PRO A 20 8.43 -9.35 5.35
CA PRO A 20 8.82 -8.46 4.26
C PRO A 20 7.66 -8.22 3.29
N VAL A 21 6.75 -9.18 3.13
CA VAL A 21 5.47 -9.01 2.43
C VAL A 21 4.34 -9.55 3.31
N GLU A 22 3.36 -8.71 3.58
CA GLU A 22 2.13 -9.08 4.28
C GLU A 22 1.13 -9.67 3.27
N THR A 23 0.44 -10.74 3.66
CA THR A 23 -0.60 -11.39 2.85
C THR A 23 -1.93 -11.33 3.60
N VAL A 24 -2.92 -10.66 3.01
CA VAL A 24 -4.26 -10.52 3.58
C VAL A 24 -5.30 -10.96 2.55
N TYR A 25 -6.20 -11.86 2.93
CA TYR A 25 -7.34 -12.24 2.11
C TYR A 25 -8.56 -11.40 2.47
N HIS A 26 -9.19 -10.80 1.48
CA HIS A 26 -10.40 -9.99 1.60
C HIS A 26 -11.61 -10.79 1.08
N GLU A 27 -12.30 -11.48 2.00
CA GLU A 27 -13.40 -12.41 1.69
C GLU A 27 -14.52 -11.80 0.85
N GLN A 28 -14.87 -10.53 1.10
CA GLN A 28 -15.98 -9.84 0.41
C GLN A 28 -15.67 -9.58 -1.07
N GLU A 29 -14.41 -9.24 -1.36
CA GLU A 29 -13.95 -8.93 -2.71
C GLU A 29 -13.51 -10.18 -3.47
N ASP A 30 -13.21 -11.25 -2.71
CA ASP A 30 -12.55 -12.47 -3.17
C ASP A 30 -11.20 -12.13 -3.81
N VAL A 31 -10.36 -11.44 -3.03
CA VAL A 31 -9.05 -10.95 -3.45
C VAL A 31 -8.03 -11.16 -2.33
N THR A 32 -6.87 -11.70 -2.66
CA THR A 32 -5.69 -11.66 -1.81
C THR A 32 -4.83 -10.45 -2.16
N ARG A 33 -4.51 -9.65 -1.14
CA ARG A 33 -3.63 -8.50 -1.22
C ARG A 33 -2.27 -8.83 -0.60
N TYR A 34 -1.22 -8.59 -1.38
CA TYR A 34 0.17 -8.71 -0.98
C TYR A 34 0.77 -7.31 -0.86
N THR A 35 1.22 -6.93 0.33
CA THR A 35 1.74 -5.57 0.62
C THR A 35 3.18 -5.66 1.09
N THR A 36 4.09 -4.95 0.44
CA THR A 36 5.49 -4.92 0.88
C THR A 36 5.64 -4.10 2.14
N LYS A 37 6.63 -4.46 2.97
CA LYS A 37 7.13 -3.55 4.00
C LYS A 37 7.52 -2.21 3.35
N PRO A 38 7.27 -1.07 4.01
CA PRO A 38 7.67 0.23 3.46
C PRO A 38 9.18 0.33 3.26
N PHE A 39 9.58 0.77 2.07
CA PHE A 39 10.94 1.21 1.77
C PHE A 39 11.00 2.70 2.06
N ILE A 40 11.85 3.10 3.01
CA ILE A 40 12.14 4.52 3.28
C ILE A 40 13.53 4.90 2.75
N THR A 41 13.63 6.01 2.01
CA THR A 41 14.90 6.56 1.52
C THR A 41 14.90 8.08 1.59
N GLU A 42 16.08 8.67 1.71
CA GLU A 42 16.26 10.12 1.89
C GLU A 42 17.30 10.67 0.92
N THR A 43 17.06 11.86 0.39
CA THR A 43 18.03 12.63 -0.39
C THR A 43 17.77 14.12 -0.21
N GLY A 44 18.81 14.91 0.03
CA GLY A 44 18.68 16.37 0.19
C GLY A 44 17.77 16.80 1.35
N GLY A 45 17.69 16.02 2.44
CA GLY A 45 16.79 16.28 3.57
C GLY A 45 15.31 16.00 3.26
N LYS A 46 15.00 15.39 2.11
CA LYS A 46 13.68 14.93 1.74
C LYS A 46 13.64 13.42 1.91
N GLU A 47 12.64 12.93 2.62
CA GLU A 47 12.39 11.49 2.77
C GLU A 47 11.18 11.10 1.93
N ILE A 48 11.24 9.93 1.32
CA ILE A 48 10.10 9.29 0.68
C ILE A 48 9.90 7.89 1.24
N GLU A 49 8.65 7.45 1.26
CA GLU A 49 8.24 6.10 1.59
C GLU A 49 7.62 5.46 0.34
N LEU A 50 8.06 4.25 0.01
CA LEU A 50 7.57 3.45 -1.11
C LEU A 50 6.92 2.17 -0.60
N VAL A 51 5.70 1.90 -1.04
CA VAL A 51 4.97 0.66 -0.72
C VAL A 51 4.42 0.07 -2.00
N ALA A 52 4.74 -1.20 -2.28
CA ALA A 52 4.22 -1.92 -3.43
C ALA A 52 3.11 -2.89 -2.99
N VAL A 53 2.04 -2.94 -3.77
CA VAL A 53 0.88 -3.80 -3.53
C VAL A 53 0.58 -4.59 -4.80
N LYS A 54 0.41 -5.91 -4.66
CA LYS A 54 -0.12 -6.80 -5.69
C LYS A 54 -1.45 -7.39 -5.22
N GLU A 55 -2.45 -7.40 -6.09
CA GLU A 55 -3.77 -7.98 -5.80
C GLU A 55 -4.03 -9.15 -6.75
N CYS A 56 -4.48 -10.27 -6.19
CA CYS A 56 -4.79 -11.50 -6.91
C CYS A 56 -6.22 -11.91 -6.59
N SER A 57 -7.01 -12.28 -7.60
CA SER A 57 -8.38 -12.77 -7.39
C SER A 57 -8.36 -14.17 -6.78
N GLY A 58 -9.06 -14.33 -5.65
CA GLY A 58 -9.05 -15.55 -4.86
C GLY A 58 -7.78 -15.74 -4.02
N LYS A 59 -7.67 -16.90 -3.39
CA LYS A 59 -6.52 -17.30 -2.55
C LYS A 59 -5.40 -17.86 -3.41
N VAL A 60 -4.76 -17.00 -4.21
CA VAL A 60 -3.69 -17.40 -5.15
C VAL A 60 -2.54 -16.41 -5.18
N ILE A 61 -1.32 -16.91 -5.42
CA ILE A 61 -0.17 -16.08 -5.75
C ILE A 61 -0.10 -15.94 -7.27
N CYS A 62 -0.72 -14.90 -7.81
CA CYS A 62 -0.84 -14.65 -9.23
C CYS A 62 0.42 -14.00 -9.85
N MET A 63 0.51 -14.11 -11.18
CA MET A 63 1.51 -13.46 -12.05
C MET A 63 0.82 -12.51 -13.04
N ASP A 64 1.62 -11.66 -13.67
CA ASP A 64 1.23 -10.74 -14.75
C ASP A 64 0.12 -9.76 -14.34
N GLN A 65 0.17 -9.29 -13.09
CA GLN A 65 -0.72 -8.23 -12.57
C GLN A 65 0.01 -6.90 -12.42
N ASP A 66 -0.73 -5.80 -12.55
CA ASP A 66 -0.17 -4.49 -12.25
C ASP A 66 0.15 -4.38 -10.75
N ILE A 67 1.33 -3.84 -10.47
CA ILE A 67 1.79 -3.50 -9.13
C ILE A 67 1.39 -2.06 -8.83
N LYS A 68 0.61 -1.87 -7.77
CA LYS A 68 0.33 -0.54 -7.25
C LYS A 68 1.51 -0.08 -6.40
N LEU A 69 2.29 0.85 -6.92
CA LEU A 69 3.36 1.53 -6.21
C LEU A 69 2.83 2.82 -5.59
N THR A 70 2.91 2.92 -4.28
CA THR A 70 2.57 4.12 -3.52
C THR A 70 3.86 4.87 -3.18
N VAL A 71 3.95 6.14 -3.55
CA VAL A 71 5.05 7.04 -3.17
C VAL A 71 4.49 8.08 -2.22
N LYS A 72 4.99 8.12 -0.98
CA LYS A 72 4.57 9.10 0.03
C LYS A 72 5.70 10.02 0.40
N HIS A 73 5.33 11.26 0.71
CA HIS A 73 6.21 12.23 1.34
C HIS A 73 5.45 12.91 2.48
N ALA A 74 6.12 13.15 3.59
CA ALA A 74 5.60 13.95 4.69
C ALA A 74 6.57 15.09 5.01
N GLY A 75 6.08 16.33 4.95
CA GLY A 75 6.90 17.52 5.16
C GLY A 75 6.05 18.76 5.47
N ARG A 76 6.69 19.92 5.68
CA ARG A 76 5.94 21.19 5.85
C ARG A 76 5.36 21.72 4.54
N PHE A 77 6.07 21.48 3.45
CA PHE A 77 5.80 22.06 2.14
C PHE A 77 5.61 20.96 1.13
N SER A 78 4.87 21.28 0.06
CA SER A 78 4.67 20.36 -1.06
C SER A 78 6.01 20.08 -1.74
N PHE A 79 6.28 18.81 -1.96
CA PHE A 79 7.47 18.28 -2.61
C PHE A 79 7.09 17.45 -3.84
N LEU A 80 6.05 16.61 -3.74
CA LEU A 80 5.63 15.72 -4.82
C LEU A 80 4.82 16.45 -5.89
N LYS A 81 3.92 17.35 -5.49
CA LYS A 81 2.98 17.99 -6.41
C LYS A 81 3.71 18.72 -7.56
N GLY A 82 3.33 18.39 -8.79
CA GLY A 82 3.87 19.02 -10.00
C GLY A 82 5.30 18.62 -10.36
N LYS A 83 5.85 17.57 -9.73
CA LYS A 83 7.14 16.98 -10.09
C LYS A 83 6.96 15.74 -10.92
N ASP A 84 7.76 15.58 -11.97
CA ASP A 84 7.78 14.34 -12.73
C ASP A 84 8.45 13.23 -11.91
N LEU A 85 7.96 12.00 -12.07
CA LEU A 85 8.54 10.80 -11.46
C LEU A 85 9.07 9.89 -12.56
N LEU A 86 10.36 9.55 -12.45
CA LEU A 86 11.01 8.55 -13.29
C LEU A 86 11.71 7.54 -12.40
N LEU A 87 11.56 6.26 -12.73
CA LEU A 87 12.30 5.18 -12.08
C LEU A 87 13.43 4.77 -13.02
N GLU A 88 14.64 5.15 -12.65
CA GLU A 88 15.85 4.92 -13.44
C GLU A 88 16.51 3.62 -13.00
N THR A 89 16.97 2.85 -13.99
CA THR A 89 17.74 1.61 -13.79
C THR A 89 18.85 1.54 -14.82
N GLU A 90 19.79 0.59 -14.68
CA GLU A 90 20.76 0.32 -15.75
C GLU A 90 20.10 -0.17 -17.05
N GLN A 91 18.84 -0.63 -17.01
CA GLN A 91 18.08 -1.13 -18.17
C GLN A 91 17.24 -0.05 -18.85
N GLY A 92 17.26 1.18 -18.33
CA GLY A 92 16.50 2.32 -18.84
C GLY A 92 15.56 2.94 -17.80
N SER A 93 14.76 3.89 -18.29
CA SER A 93 13.85 4.71 -17.49
C SER A 93 12.41 4.24 -17.61
N ILE A 94 11.71 4.14 -16.49
CA ILE A 94 10.27 3.85 -16.43
C ILE A 94 9.55 5.14 -16.04
N ASN A 95 8.69 5.63 -16.91
CA ASN A 95 7.88 6.82 -16.67
C ASN A 95 6.73 6.49 -15.69
N LEU A 96 6.65 7.22 -14.58
CA LEU A 96 5.66 7.02 -13.52
C LEU A 96 4.68 8.20 -13.38
N ASN A 97 4.42 8.94 -14.48
CA ASN A 97 3.59 10.14 -14.46
C ASN A 97 2.09 9.88 -14.72
N GLU A 98 1.70 8.68 -15.17
CA GLU A 98 0.31 8.24 -15.13
C GLU A 98 -0.02 7.76 -13.69
N ARG A 99 -0.59 8.66 -12.90
CA ARG A 99 -0.73 8.48 -11.45
C ARG A 99 -1.85 9.32 -10.86
N ASP A 100 -2.32 8.89 -9.68
CA ASP A 100 -3.26 9.66 -8.87
C ASP A 100 -2.53 10.36 -7.72
N TYR A 101 -2.90 11.62 -7.47
CA TYR A 101 -2.34 12.44 -6.41
C TYR A 101 -3.37 12.72 -5.32
N SER A 102 -2.99 12.48 -4.08
CA SER A 102 -3.75 12.90 -2.92
C SER A 102 -2.85 13.59 -1.90
N LYS A 103 -3.47 14.38 -1.02
CA LYS A 103 -2.77 15.06 0.07
C LYS A 103 -3.67 15.22 1.28
N SER A 104 -3.07 15.29 2.45
CA SER A 104 -3.72 15.65 3.70
C SER A 104 -2.82 16.58 4.51
N TYR A 105 -3.41 17.37 5.40
CA TYR A 105 -2.67 18.28 6.26
C TYR A 105 -3.12 18.13 7.70
N ASN A 106 -2.16 17.92 8.59
CA ASN A 106 -2.42 17.80 10.03
C ASN A 106 -1.65 18.88 10.79
N VAL A 107 -2.40 19.80 11.41
CA VAL A 107 -1.87 20.93 12.19
C VAL A 107 -1.19 20.48 13.49
N GLN A 108 -1.66 19.38 14.09
CA GLN A 108 -1.18 18.87 15.37
C GLN A 108 0.11 18.04 15.23
N SER A 109 0.31 17.43 14.06
CA SER A 109 1.54 16.69 13.76
C SER A 109 2.77 17.61 13.74
N LYS A 110 3.90 17.06 14.14
CA LYS A 110 5.21 17.73 14.12
C LYS A 110 6.02 17.28 12.93
N ALA A 111 6.54 18.22 12.15
CA ALA A 111 7.49 17.93 11.09
C ALA A 111 8.86 17.55 11.70
N LYS A 112 9.76 16.99 10.88
CA LYS A 112 11.12 16.58 11.32
C LYS A 112 11.94 17.74 11.92
N ASP A 113 11.65 18.98 11.55
CA ASP A 113 12.27 20.20 12.09
C ASP A 113 11.63 20.70 13.41
N GLY A 114 10.68 19.94 13.99
CA GLY A 114 10.01 20.26 15.26
C GLY A 114 8.87 21.27 15.14
N THR A 115 8.64 21.83 13.95
CA THR A 115 7.55 22.78 13.71
C THR A 115 6.20 22.07 13.61
N SER A 116 5.12 22.75 13.98
CA SER A 116 3.76 22.19 13.87
C SER A 116 3.24 22.30 12.44
N GLY A 117 2.45 21.30 12.02
CA GLY A 117 1.89 21.22 10.69
C GLY A 117 2.68 20.28 9.79
N VAL A 118 2.04 19.19 9.37
CA VAL A 118 2.60 18.23 8.40
C VAL A 118 1.64 18.10 7.23
N LEU A 119 2.15 18.39 6.03
CA LEU A 119 1.55 18.04 4.76
C LEU A 119 2.04 16.65 4.38
N SER A 120 1.11 15.71 4.27
CA SER A 120 1.35 14.39 3.71
C SER A 120 0.87 14.39 2.26
N GLU A 121 1.73 13.96 1.36
CA GLU A 121 1.46 13.81 -0.06
C GLU A 121 1.62 12.36 -0.46
N GLN A 122 0.79 11.91 -1.41
CA GLN A 122 0.82 10.56 -1.92
C GLN A 122 0.60 10.56 -3.43
N PHE A 123 1.43 9.77 -4.12
CA PHE A 123 1.14 9.29 -5.47
C PHE A 123 0.79 7.81 -5.44
N LEU A 124 -0.26 7.44 -6.17
CA LEU A 124 -0.61 6.06 -6.50
C LEU A 124 -0.32 5.82 -7.97
N ILE A 125 0.52 4.82 -8.25
CA ILE A 125 1.05 4.55 -9.59
C ILE A 125 0.83 3.07 -9.89
N TRP A 126 0.42 2.74 -11.11
CA TRP A 126 0.27 1.36 -11.57
C TRP A 126 1.38 1.03 -12.55
N VAL A 127 2.18 0.05 -12.18
CA VAL A 127 3.32 -0.40 -12.99
C VAL A 127 3.09 -1.85 -13.35
N SER A 128 3.20 -2.21 -14.64
CA SER A 128 3.11 -3.62 -15.03
C SER A 128 4.15 -4.46 -14.28
N GLU A 129 3.83 -5.73 -13.97
CA GLU A 129 4.76 -6.61 -13.27
C GLU A 129 6.12 -6.71 -13.98
N ALA A 130 6.11 -6.72 -15.32
CA ALA A 130 7.31 -6.81 -16.14
C ALA A 130 8.24 -5.60 -15.96
N GLU A 131 7.71 -4.38 -16.01
CA GLU A 131 8.50 -3.16 -15.77
C GLU A 131 8.94 -3.06 -14.32
N PHE A 132 8.05 -3.37 -13.37
CA PHE A 132 8.39 -3.34 -11.94
C PHE A 132 9.50 -4.35 -11.60
N ARG A 133 9.52 -5.52 -12.26
CA ARG A 133 10.55 -6.55 -12.10
C ARG A 133 11.94 -6.06 -12.50
N LYS A 134 12.05 -5.22 -13.54
CA LYS A 134 13.32 -4.60 -13.96
C LYS A 134 13.91 -3.79 -12.81
N ALA A 135 13.10 -2.93 -12.18
CA ALA A 135 13.56 -2.13 -11.05
C ALA A 135 13.84 -2.95 -9.78
N ALA A 136 13.00 -3.95 -9.48
CA ALA A 136 13.19 -4.80 -8.29
C ALA A 136 14.51 -5.58 -8.32
N HIS A 137 14.94 -6.05 -9.50
CA HIS A 137 16.14 -6.86 -9.69
C HIS A 137 17.32 -6.09 -10.30
N ALA A 138 17.17 -4.79 -10.53
CA ALA A 138 18.24 -3.95 -11.04
C ALA A 138 19.45 -3.95 -10.10
N GLU A 139 20.65 -3.85 -10.67
CA GLU A 139 21.87 -3.61 -9.88
C GLU A 139 21.80 -2.22 -9.24
N LYS A 140 21.34 -1.22 -10.01
CA LYS A 140 21.20 0.16 -9.56
C LYS A 140 19.81 0.63 -9.94
N ALA A 141 19.08 1.18 -8.97
CA ALA A 141 17.89 1.94 -9.30
C ALA A 141 17.79 3.20 -8.45
N SER A 142 17.21 4.23 -9.04
CA SER A 142 16.83 5.45 -8.36
C SER A 142 15.41 5.86 -8.73
N LEU A 143 14.70 6.45 -7.78
CA LEU A 143 13.47 7.16 -8.07
C LEU A 143 13.79 8.64 -8.16
N ASP A 144 13.62 9.21 -9.34
CA ASP A 144 13.81 10.62 -9.58
C ASP A 144 12.47 11.35 -9.38
N VAL A 145 12.50 12.41 -8.57
CA VAL A 145 11.36 13.29 -8.28
C VAL A 145 11.78 14.72 -8.63
N GLY A 146 11.45 15.14 -9.86
CA GLY A 146 12.00 16.36 -10.45
C GLY A 146 13.53 16.33 -10.47
N GLU A 147 14.18 17.20 -9.69
CA GLU A 147 15.65 17.30 -9.63
C GLU A 147 16.30 16.43 -8.54
N HIS A 148 15.50 15.75 -7.70
CA HIS A 148 16.01 14.92 -6.61
C HIS A 148 16.05 13.46 -7.04
N SER A 149 17.19 12.79 -6.87
CA SER A 149 17.35 11.37 -7.20
C SER A 149 17.52 10.54 -5.92
N PHE A 150 16.54 9.69 -5.64
CA PHE A 150 16.53 8.85 -4.44
C PHE A 150 17.12 7.48 -4.77
N THR A 151 18.25 7.14 -4.16
CA THR A 151 18.84 5.81 -4.34
C THR A 151 17.93 4.75 -3.70
N LEU A 152 17.58 3.75 -4.50
CA LEU A 152 16.91 2.55 -4.05
C LEU A 152 18.00 1.49 -3.84
N SER A 153 18.32 1.16 -2.60
CA SER A 153 19.25 0.09 -2.26
C SER A 153 18.67 -1.29 -2.59
N THR A 154 19.54 -2.25 -2.91
CA THR A 154 19.15 -3.64 -3.16
C THR A 154 18.46 -4.26 -1.94
N GLU A 155 18.96 -3.99 -0.73
CA GLU A 155 18.35 -4.46 0.52
C GLU A 155 16.94 -3.89 0.71
N GLY A 156 16.73 -2.60 0.42
CA GLY A 156 15.41 -1.99 0.51
C GLY A 156 14.42 -2.53 -0.52
N ARG A 157 14.91 -3.02 -1.67
CA ARG A 157 14.11 -3.67 -2.72
C ARG A 157 13.87 -5.17 -2.49
N GLU A 158 14.44 -5.78 -1.46
CA GLU A 158 14.25 -7.22 -1.18
C GLU A 158 12.75 -7.61 -1.03
N PRO A 159 11.90 -6.83 -0.34
CA PRO A 159 10.45 -7.04 -0.34
C PRO A 159 9.81 -7.03 -1.74
N TRP A 160 10.32 -6.22 -2.67
CA TRP A 160 9.81 -6.17 -4.04
C TRP A 160 10.17 -7.44 -4.80
N GLN A 161 11.38 -7.96 -4.59
CA GLN A 161 11.82 -9.24 -5.17
C GLN A 161 10.99 -10.40 -4.63
N ILE A 162 10.69 -10.40 -3.34
CA ILE A 162 9.79 -11.38 -2.72
C ILE A 162 8.39 -11.29 -3.32
N LEU A 163 7.79 -10.08 -3.40
CA LEU A 163 6.45 -9.87 -3.96
C LEU A 163 6.27 -10.48 -5.37
N LEU A 164 7.35 -10.46 -6.16
CA LEU A 164 7.39 -10.90 -7.56
C LEU A 164 7.75 -12.38 -7.75
N ASP A 165 7.97 -13.12 -6.66
CA ASP A 165 8.41 -14.51 -6.68
C ASP A 165 7.49 -15.36 -5.81
N ALA A 166 6.70 -16.21 -6.46
CA ALA A 166 5.67 -16.98 -5.78
C ALA A 166 6.23 -17.93 -4.71
N GLU A 167 7.41 -18.51 -4.96
CA GLU A 167 8.06 -19.40 -4.00
C GLU A 167 8.52 -18.63 -2.77
N LYS A 168 9.10 -17.43 -2.97
CA LYS A 168 9.52 -16.57 -1.85
C LYS A 168 8.33 -16.03 -1.05
N VAL A 169 7.23 -15.64 -1.70
CA VAL A 169 6.00 -15.26 -1.00
C VAL A 169 5.50 -16.42 -0.15
N LEU A 170 5.43 -17.64 -0.70
CA LEU A 170 4.96 -18.81 0.03
C LEU A 170 5.88 -19.15 1.22
N ALA A 171 7.20 -19.01 1.04
CA ALA A 171 8.18 -19.31 2.08
C ALA A 171 8.04 -18.45 3.34
N ILE A 172 7.51 -17.22 3.23
CA ILE A 172 7.31 -16.32 4.38
C ILE A 172 5.89 -16.42 5.00
N MET A 173 5.00 -17.23 4.42
CA MET A 173 3.66 -17.48 4.95
C MET A 173 3.69 -18.41 6.17
N GLY A 174 2.61 -18.40 6.98
CA GLY A 174 2.43 -19.40 8.04
C GLY A 174 2.00 -20.76 7.47
N GLU A 175 2.10 -21.84 8.25
CA GLU A 175 1.82 -23.21 7.79
C GLU A 175 0.43 -23.38 7.12
N GLU A 176 -0.62 -22.84 7.74
CA GLU A 176 -1.98 -22.91 7.18
C GLU A 176 -2.08 -22.12 5.85
N GLN A 177 -1.49 -20.93 5.78
CA GLN A 177 -1.43 -20.15 4.54
C GLN A 177 -0.62 -20.89 3.46
N GLN A 178 0.47 -21.57 3.82
CA GLN A 178 1.24 -22.36 2.86
C GLN A 178 0.41 -23.51 2.28
N ARG A 179 -0.44 -24.16 3.09
CA ARG A 179 -1.38 -25.18 2.61
C ARG A 179 -2.42 -24.57 1.67
N GLU A 180 -3.06 -23.47 2.08
CA GLU A 180 -4.10 -22.83 1.28
C GLU A 180 -3.57 -22.30 -0.06
N TYR A 181 -2.47 -21.55 -0.05
CA TYR A 181 -1.95 -20.90 -1.25
C TYR A 181 -1.06 -21.80 -2.11
N GLY A 182 -0.44 -22.83 -1.52
CA GLY A 182 0.44 -23.76 -2.22
C GLY A 182 -0.27 -25.02 -2.72
N GLN A 183 -1.03 -25.70 -1.86
CA GLN A 183 -1.63 -27.01 -2.18
C GLN A 183 -3.08 -26.91 -2.66
N TYR A 184 -3.84 -25.93 -2.15
CA TYR A 184 -5.26 -25.77 -2.45
C TYR A 184 -5.62 -24.36 -2.97
N PRO A 185 -4.90 -23.83 -3.99
CA PRO A 185 -5.16 -22.50 -4.49
C PRO A 185 -6.58 -22.41 -5.07
N HIS A 186 -7.37 -21.45 -4.60
CA HIS A 186 -8.69 -21.17 -5.15
C HIS A 186 -8.63 -19.95 -6.07
N ASP A 187 -8.42 -20.21 -7.36
CA ASP A 187 -8.42 -19.19 -8.41
C ASP A 187 -9.87 -18.95 -8.88
N ASN A 188 -10.33 -17.71 -8.77
CA ASN A 188 -11.62 -17.31 -9.33
C ASN A 188 -11.41 -16.60 -10.69
N LYS A 189 -11.22 -17.41 -11.74
CA LYS A 189 -10.94 -16.95 -13.11
C LYS A 189 -12.07 -16.13 -13.75
N ASP A 190 -13.26 -16.14 -13.15
CA ASP A 190 -14.47 -15.57 -13.74
C ASP A 190 -14.64 -14.05 -13.53
N LYS A 191 -13.81 -13.39 -12.72
CA LYS A 191 -13.78 -11.92 -12.62
C LYS A 191 -12.72 -11.32 -13.56
N LYS A 192 -13.15 -11.14 -14.81
CA LYS A 192 -12.45 -10.53 -15.96
C LYS A 192 -11.66 -9.25 -15.57
N LYS A 193 -10.38 -9.22 -15.96
CA LYS A 193 -9.35 -8.15 -15.78
C LYS A 193 -9.76 -6.71 -16.16
N LEU A 194 -10.90 -6.51 -16.83
CA LEU A 194 -11.47 -5.20 -17.19
C LEU A 194 -12.24 -4.53 -16.03
N ASP A 195 -12.78 -5.30 -15.10
CA ASP A 195 -13.59 -4.84 -13.98
C ASP A 195 -12.74 -4.25 -12.84
N LEU A 196 -11.49 -4.70 -12.69
CA LEU A 196 -10.61 -4.30 -11.58
C LEU A 196 -10.13 -2.85 -11.70
N ARG A 197 -9.78 -2.35 -12.90
CA ARG A 197 -9.32 -0.97 -13.06
C ARG A 197 -10.47 0.03 -12.83
N GLU A 198 -11.66 -0.27 -13.33
CA GLU A 198 -12.86 0.55 -13.12
C GLU A 198 -13.31 0.51 -11.66
N LYS A 199 -13.37 -0.67 -11.03
CA LYS A 199 -13.63 -0.80 -9.60
C LYS A 199 -12.58 -0.11 -8.74
N ARG A 200 -11.32 -0.11 -9.15
CA ARG A 200 -10.22 0.56 -8.44
C ARG A 200 -10.37 2.08 -8.47
N LEU A 201 -10.63 2.66 -9.65
CA LEU A 201 -10.92 4.09 -9.79
C LEU A 201 -12.15 4.49 -8.94
N VAL A 202 -13.20 3.67 -8.95
CA VAL A 202 -14.41 3.90 -8.14
C VAL A 202 -14.10 3.79 -6.64
N SER A 203 -13.29 2.81 -6.21
CA SER A 203 -12.93 2.62 -4.80
C SER A 203 -12.04 3.74 -4.27
N GLU A 204 -11.10 4.24 -5.08
CA GLU A 204 -10.16 5.30 -4.69
C GLU A 204 -10.85 6.67 -4.67
N ALA A 205 -11.72 6.92 -5.65
CA ALA A 205 -12.63 8.06 -5.62
C ALA A 205 -13.56 8.00 -4.41
N ALA A 206 -14.07 6.81 -4.06
CA ALA A 206 -14.89 6.61 -2.87
C ALA A 206 -14.09 6.86 -1.59
N GLU A 207 -12.83 6.40 -1.48
CA GLU A 207 -11.98 6.64 -0.33
C GLU A 207 -11.68 8.13 -0.14
N SER A 208 -11.26 8.81 -1.21
CA SER A 208 -11.02 10.25 -1.15
C SER A 208 -12.28 11.03 -0.80
N THR A 209 -13.45 10.61 -1.30
CA THR A 209 -14.71 11.29 -0.98
C THR A 209 -15.16 10.96 0.45
N TRP A 210 -14.95 9.73 0.90
CA TRP A 210 -15.26 9.29 2.26
C TRP A 210 -14.49 10.10 3.30
N GLU A 211 -13.20 10.33 3.08
CA GLU A 211 -12.38 11.17 3.97
C GLU A 211 -12.92 12.60 4.12
N LEU A 212 -13.63 13.12 3.11
CA LEU A 212 -14.27 14.43 3.18
C LEU A 212 -15.61 14.40 3.92
N VAL A 213 -16.38 13.32 3.80
CA VAL A 213 -17.77 13.26 4.31
C VAL A 213 -17.91 12.53 5.64
N LYS A 214 -16.96 11.69 6.06
CA LYS A 214 -17.08 10.80 7.23
C LYS A 214 -17.42 11.53 8.54
N ASP A 215 -16.95 12.77 8.69
CA ASP A 215 -17.18 13.62 9.86
C ASP A 215 -18.28 14.68 9.63
N SER A 216 -18.96 14.64 8.47
CA SER A 216 -20.07 15.53 8.18
C SER A 216 -21.27 15.28 9.12
N LYS A 217 -22.01 16.36 9.39
CA LYS A 217 -23.27 16.34 10.16
C LYS A 217 -24.50 16.49 9.25
N SER A 218 -24.30 16.55 7.94
CA SER A 218 -25.34 16.69 6.93
C SER A 218 -25.77 15.31 6.44
N PRO A 219 -27.03 14.87 6.64
CA PRO A 219 -27.57 13.65 6.03
C PRO A 219 -27.42 13.63 4.51
N GLU A 220 -27.52 14.78 3.87
CA GLU A 220 -27.47 14.94 2.42
C GLU A 220 -26.11 14.53 1.85
N ASP A 221 -25.01 14.77 2.59
CA ASP A 221 -23.66 14.38 2.17
C ASP A 221 -23.49 12.85 2.12
N PHE A 222 -24.10 12.15 3.08
CA PHE A 222 -24.10 10.68 3.10
C PHE A 222 -25.03 10.09 2.02
N ARG A 223 -26.16 10.75 1.71
CA ARG A 223 -27.02 10.35 0.58
C ARG A 223 -26.27 10.46 -0.74
N PHE A 224 -25.60 11.59 -0.97
CA PHE A 224 -24.81 11.83 -2.17
C PHE A 224 -23.67 10.81 -2.29
N PHE A 225 -22.96 10.54 -1.18
CA PHE A 225 -21.92 9.52 -1.15
C PHE A 225 -22.45 8.14 -1.56
N LEU A 226 -23.61 7.73 -1.04
CA LEU A 226 -24.24 6.44 -1.34
C LEU A 226 -24.79 6.34 -2.77
N GLU A 227 -25.19 7.46 -3.36
CA GLU A 227 -25.64 7.53 -4.76
C GLU A 227 -24.46 7.37 -5.72
N GLN A 228 -23.35 8.05 -5.46
CA GLN A 228 -22.16 8.01 -6.31
C GLN A 228 -21.35 6.73 -6.12
N PHE A 229 -21.32 6.18 -4.91
CA PHE A 229 -20.51 5.01 -4.56
C PHE A 229 -21.34 3.90 -3.86
N PRO A 230 -22.40 3.38 -4.51
CA PRO A 230 -23.36 2.46 -3.87
C PRO A 230 -22.74 1.13 -3.42
N ASN A 231 -21.64 0.72 -4.06
CA ASN A 231 -20.91 -0.52 -3.80
C ASN A 231 -19.56 -0.31 -3.12
N SER A 232 -19.27 0.90 -2.61
CA SER A 232 -18.02 1.18 -1.91
C SER A 232 -17.91 0.43 -0.57
N PRO A 233 -16.69 0.09 -0.11
CA PRO A 233 -16.45 -0.42 1.24
C PRO A 233 -17.03 0.48 2.35
N PHE A 234 -17.21 1.77 2.07
CA PHE A 234 -17.77 2.75 3.02
C PHE A 234 -19.30 2.87 2.94
N ALA A 235 -19.98 2.13 2.06
CA ALA A 235 -21.43 2.22 1.91
C ALA A 235 -22.18 1.76 3.18
N VAL A 236 -21.67 0.75 3.89
CA VAL A 236 -22.25 0.30 5.16
C VAL A 236 -22.12 1.37 6.25
N PRO A 237 -20.92 1.90 6.57
CA PRO A 237 -20.82 2.97 7.57
C PRO A 237 -21.56 4.25 7.15
N ALA A 238 -21.59 4.62 5.87
CA ALA A 238 -22.36 5.76 5.38
C ALA A 238 -23.87 5.58 5.63
N LYS A 239 -24.45 4.40 5.36
CA LYS A 239 -25.85 4.09 5.65
C LYS A 239 -26.15 4.16 7.15
N LEU A 240 -25.24 3.67 8.00
CA LEU A 240 -25.40 3.72 9.45
C LEU A 240 -25.40 5.17 9.95
N LYS A 241 -24.46 5.98 9.47
CA LYS A 241 -24.34 7.40 9.84
C LYS A 241 -25.55 8.21 9.37
N LEU A 242 -26.02 7.98 8.14
CA LEU A 242 -27.23 8.59 7.61
C LEU A 242 -28.44 8.31 8.51
N LYS A 243 -28.66 7.04 8.88
CA LYS A 243 -29.76 6.66 9.78
C LYS A 243 -29.67 7.30 11.17
N GLN A 244 -28.47 7.52 11.69
CA GLN A 244 -28.28 8.23 12.97
C GLN A 244 -28.69 9.69 12.84
N LEU A 245 -28.19 10.39 11.82
CA LEU A 245 -28.48 11.81 11.61
C LEU A 245 -29.94 12.10 11.25
N GLU A 246 -30.62 11.17 10.59
CA GLU A 246 -32.07 11.27 10.34
C GLU A 246 -32.87 11.07 11.62
N ARG A 247 -32.44 10.17 12.51
CA ARG A 247 -33.09 9.95 13.81
C ARG A 247 -32.89 11.10 14.78
N ASP A 248 -31.75 11.79 14.70
CA ASP A 248 -31.45 12.97 15.53
C ASP A 248 -32.15 14.26 15.05
N LYS A 249 -32.82 14.22 13.88
CA LYS A 249 -33.63 15.32 13.34
C LYS A 249 -35.11 15.28 13.78
N ASP A 250 -35.56 14.15 14.35
CA ASP A 250 -36.88 13.96 14.98
C ASP A 250 -36.84 14.28 16.49
#